data_AF-A0A956UC24-F1
#
_entry.id   AF-A0A956UC24-F1
#
_cell.length_a   1.000
_cell.length_b   1.000
_cell.length_c   1.000
_cell.angle_alpha   90.00
_cell.angle_beta   90.00
_cell.angle_gamma   90.00
#
_symmetry.space_group_name_H-M   'P 1'
#
loop_
_entity.id
_entity.type
_entity.pdbx_description
1 polymer ?
#
loop_
_entity_poly.entity_id
_entity_poly.type
_entity_poly.pdbx_seq_one_letter_code
_entity_poly.pdbx_strand_id
1 'polypeptide(L)'
;MRNQSWKKLVLLSCLFITVPFTLGGCLKQWDYEEVKSWYDPQATTFDENLAAARQMVREGRPDKAENYLKTAIKLVDSQYGPEDLRIATAADELAFLQEQAGKFNDAEETYRKALKARSSLKANNPDLIRTKKGLAATLMKLYRAEEAEAILDELKGKSSGESSKKASENKKGRRDKDKDKDTSAHRRKRHIESD
;
A
#
# COMPACT_ATOMS: atom_id res chain seq x y z
N MET A 1 11.48 1.89 -22.02
CA MET A 1 11.39 3.05 -21.12
C MET A 1 10.79 4.22 -21.90
N ARG A 2 9.48 4.50 -21.73
CA ARG A 2 8.82 5.63 -22.42
C ARG A 2 8.34 6.62 -21.37
N ASN A 3 9.07 7.73 -21.29
CA ASN A 3 9.01 8.76 -20.27
C ASN A 3 7.64 9.49 -20.35
N GLN A 4 6.76 9.30 -19.36
CA GLN A 4 5.43 9.93 -19.30
C GLN A 4 5.46 11.37 -18.76
N SER A 5 6.65 11.93 -18.50
CA SER A 5 6.83 13.26 -17.89
C SER A 5 6.23 14.41 -18.69
N TRP A 6 6.04 14.26 -20.01
CA TRP A 6 5.46 15.33 -20.83
C TRP A 6 3.93 15.42 -20.71
N LYS A 7 3.24 14.36 -20.26
CA LYS A 7 1.78 14.37 -20.07
C LYS A 7 1.32 15.28 -18.93
N LYS A 8 2.16 15.46 -17.90
CA LYS A 8 1.88 16.41 -16.80
C LYS A 8 2.10 17.87 -17.20
N LEU A 9 3.01 18.14 -18.14
CA LEU A 9 3.27 19.49 -18.65
C LEU A 9 2.12 20.01 -19.53
N VAL A 10 1.40 19.13 -20.23
CA VAL A 10 0.26 19.51 -21.08
C VAL A 10 -0.99 19.88 -20.25
N LEU A 11 -1.18 19.28 -19.06
CA LEU A 11 -2.34 19.57 -18.21
C LEU A 11 -2.27 20.94 -17.50
N LEU A 12 -1.08 21.49 -17.26
CA LEU A 12 -0.89 22.76 -16.54
C LEU A 12 -0.97 24.00 -17.45
N SER A 13 -0.86 23.86 -18.77
CA SER A 13 -0.96 24.99 -19.71
C SER A 13 -2.38 25.33 -20.15
N CYS A 14 -3.40 24.53 -19.78
CA CYS A 14 -4.77 24.70 -20.27
C CYS A 14 -5.74 25.38 -19.28
N LEU A 15 -5.28 25.83 -18.11
CA LEU A 15 -6.14 26.57 -17.15
C LEU A 15 -6.19 28.10 -17.36
N PHE A 16 -5.39 28.65 -18.27
CA PHE A 16 -5.45 30.06 -18.65
C PHE A 16 -5.30 30.15 -20.16
N ILE A 17 -6.40 30.37 -20.87
CA ILE A 17 -6.54 31.24 -22.06
C ILE A 17 -7.99 31.07 -22.52
N THR A 18 -8.85 31.97 -22.03
CA THR A 18 -10.16 32.27 -22.61
C THR A 18 -9.97 33.35 -23.68
N VAL A 19 -9.65 33.00 -24.92
CA VAL A 19 -9.94 33.89 -26.06
C VAL A 19 -10.14 33.06 -27.34
N PRO A 20 -11.30 33.15 -28.02
CA PRO A 20 -11.49 32.63 -29.35
C PRO A 20 -11.13 33.73 -30.36
N PHE A 21 -10.20 33.53 -31.29
CA PHE A 21 -10.35 33.93 -32.71
C PHE A 21 -9.07 33.72 -33.54
N THR A 22 -9.27 33.00 -34.64
CA THR A 22 -8.68 33.16 -35.98
C THR A 22 -7.15 33.26 -36.09
N LEU A 23 -6.53 32.15 -36.47
CA LEU A 23 -5.63 32.04 -37.63
C LEU A 23 -5.44 30.54 -37.92
N GLY A 24 -5.42 30.20 -39.22
CA GLY A 24 -5.49 28.83 -39.70
C GLY A 24 -4.30 27.95 -39.36
N GLY A 25 -4.56 26.63 -39.41
CA GLY A 25 -3.53 25.60 -39.46
C GLY A 25 -3.24 24.95 -38.11
N CYS A 26 -3.49 23.64 -38.05
CA CYS A 26 -3.11 22.74 -36.96
C CYS A 26 -3.74 23.02 -35.60
N LEU A 27 -4.92 22.46 -35.37
CA LEU A 27 -5.12 21.58 -34.23
C LEU A 27 -6.36 20.76 -34.55
N LYS A 28 -6.14 19.50 -34.94
CA LYS A 28 -7.23 18.52 -34.95
C LYS A 28 -7.88 18.61 -33.57
N GLN A 29 -9.15 18.98 -33.59
CA GLN A 29 -10.09 18.73 -32.51
C GLN A 29 -9.75 17.35 -31.94
N TRP A 30 -9.29 17.28 -30.69
CA TRP A 30 -9.14 16.00 -30.04
C TRP A 30 -10.54 15.40 -29.99
N ASP A 31 -10.71 14.26 -30.66
CA ASP A 31 -11.99 13.57 -30.67
C ASP A 31 -12.28 13.15 -29.24
N TYR A 32 -13.38 13.66 -28.68
CA TYR A 32 -13.80 13.34 -27.32
C TYR A 32 -13.99 11.82 -27.15
N GLU A 33 -14.31 11.10 -28.24
CA GLU A 33 -14.38 9.65 -28.29
C GLU A 33 -12.99 8.98 -28.20
N GLU A 34 -11.93 9.58 -28.73
CA GLU A 34 -10.55 9.05 -28.63
C GLU A 34 -10.01 9.20 -27.21
N VAL A 35 -10.31 10.32 -26.55
CA VAL A 35 -9.99 10.57 -25.12
C VAL A 35 -10.83 9.67 -24.21
N LYS A 36 -12.09 9.42 -24.58
CA LYS A 36 -12.97 8.44 -23.92
C LYS A 36 -12.51 7.00 -24.18
N SER A 37 -11.80 6.70 -25.27
CA SER A 37 -11.19 5.38 -25.46
C SER A 37 -10.02 5.12 -24.49
N TRP A 38 -9.43 6.18 -23.90
CA TRP A 38 -8.53 6.04 -22.75
C TRP A 38 -9.30 5.79 -21.44
N TYR A 39 -10.62 5.88 -21.46
CA TYR A 39 -11.57 5.63 -20.39
C TYR A 39 -12.51 4.48 -20.77
N ASP A 40 -12.01 3.25 -20.64
CA ASP A 40 -12.78 2.04 -20.93
C ASP A 40 -14.00 1.93 -19.97
N PRO A 41 -15.26 1.94 -20.46
CA PRO A 41 -16.45 1.82 -19.62
C PRO A 41 -16.61 0.45 -18.94
N GLN A 42 -15.80 -0.55 -19.32
CA GLN A 42 -15.67 -1.82 -18.60
C GLN A 42 -14.42 -1.90 -17.71
N ALA A 43 -13.55 -0.88 -17.71
CA ALA A 43 -12.56 -0.69 -16.67
C ALA A 43 -13.25 -0.13 -15.42
N THR A 44 -14.14 -0.94 -14.85
CA THR A 44 -14.63 -0.76 -13.48
C THR A 44 -13.39 -0.58 -12.60
N THR A 45 -13.34 0.48 -11.81
CA THR A 45 -12.14 0.86 -11.06
C THR A 45 -11.58 -0.30 -10.21
N PHE A 46 -10.34 -0.17 -9.72
CA PHE A 46 -9.78 -1.15 -8.77
C PHE A 46 -10.76 -1.40 -7.60
N ASP A 47 -11.37 -0.34 -7.09
CA ASP A 47 -12.29 -0.39 -5.96
C ASP A 47 -13.59 -1.10 -6.31
N GLU A 48 -14.14 -0.90 -7.51
CA GLU A 48 -15.33 -1.63 -7.98
C GLU A 48 -15.07 -3.12 -8.14
N ASN A 49 -13.94 -3.50 -8.75
CA ASN A 49 -13.56 -4.91 -8.87
C ASN A 49 -13.35 -5.55 -7.49
N LEU A 50 -12.71 -4.84 -6.56
CA LEU A 50 -12.51 -5.31 -5.19
C LEU A 50 -13.85 -5.47 -4.44
N ALA A 51 -14.76 -4.49 -4.59
CA ALA A 51 -16.09 -4.55 -4.01
C ALA A 51 -16.92 -5.71 -4.58
N ALA A 52 -16.88 -5.91 -5.91
CA ALA A 52 -17.54 -7.01 -6.59
C ALA A 52 -16.98 -8.36 -6.13
N ALA A 53 -15.66 -8.49 -5.97
CA ALA A 53 -15.04 -9.70 -5.43
C ALA A 53 -15.59 -10.04 -4.04
N ARG A 54 -15.60 -9.08 -3.12
CA ARG A 54 -16.13 -9.27 -1.76
C ARG A 54 -17.62 -9.61 -1.75
N GLN A 55 -18.41 -9.04 -2.67
CA GLN A 55 -19.82 -9.39 -2.84
C GLN A 55 -19.97 -10.85 -3.30
N MET A 56 -19.21 -11.29 -4.29
CA MET A 56 -19.24 -12.68 -4.77
C MET A 56 -18.86 -13.67 -3.68
N VAL A 57 -17.91 -13.32 -2.78
CA VAL A 57 -17.59 -14.13 -1.61
C VAL A 57 -18.80 -14.26 -0.67
N ARG A 58 -19.50 -13.15 -0.38
CA ARG A 58 -20.72 -13.19 0.45
C ARG A 58 -21.83 -14.03 -0.15
N GLU A 59 -21.93 -14.07 -1.47
CA GLU A 59 -22.89 -14.90 -2.22
C GLU A 59 -22.47 -16.38 -2.33
N GLY A 60 -21.32 -16.77 -1.77
CA GLY A 60 -20.82 -18.14 -1.84
C GLY A 60 -20.26 -18.51 -3.22
N ARG A 61 -19.77 -17.52 -3.99
CA ARG A 61 -19.25 -17.70 -5.36
C ARG A 61 -17.75 -17.33 -5.44
N PRO A 62 -16.86 -18.08 -4.76
CA PRO A 62 -15.44 -17.73 -4.67
C PRO A 62 -14.73 -17.71 -6.03
N ASP A 63 -15.12 -18.55 -7.00
CA ASP A 63 -14.50 -18.58 -8.33
C ASP A 63 -14.71 -17.26 -9.10
N LYS A 64 -15.88 -16.64 -8.94
CA LYS A 64 -16.13 -15.31 -9.52
C LYS A 64 -15.32 -14.24 -8.82
N ALA A 65 -15.19 -14.33 -7.50
CA ALA A 65 -14.38 -13.41 -6.72
C ALA A 65 -12.91 -13.45 -7.16
N GLU A 66 -12.35 -14.65 -7.41
CA GLU A 66 -10.98 -14.78 -7.94
C GLU A 66 -10.81 -14.02 -9.26
N ASN A 67 -11.78 -14.11 -10.17
CA ASN A 67 -11.72 -13.42 -11.46
C ASN A 67 -11.73 -11.89 -11.30
N TYR A 68 -12.59 -11.36 -10.44
CA TYR A 68 -12.61 -9.92 -10.15
C TYR A 68 -11.28 -9.44 -9.55
N LEU A 69 -10.69 -10.19 -8.62
CA LEU A 69 -9.39 -9.85 -8.02
C LEU A 69 -8.25 -9.90 -9.06
N LYS A 70 -8.23 -10.91 -9.94
CA LYS A 70 -7.25 -11.01 -11.03
C LYS A 70 -7.38 -9.82 -12.00
N THR A 71 -8.60 -9.39 -12.32
CA THR A 71 -8.86 -8.19 -13.14
C THR A 71 -8.38 -6.93 -12.43
N ALA A 72 -8.68 -6.76 -11.14
CA ALA A 72 -8.22 -5.62 -10.34
C ALA A 72 -6.69 -5.49 -10.33
N ILE A 73 -5.98 -6.61 -10.13
CA ILE A 73 -4.51 -6.66 -10.16
C ILE A 73 -3.98 -6.24 -11.53
N LYS A 74 -4.50 -6.83 -12.61
CA LYS A 74 -4.08 -6.48 -13.98
C LYS A 74 -4.29 -5.02 -14.32
N LEU A 75 -5.42 -4.45 -13.88
CA LEU A 75 -5.74 -3.04 -14.10
C LEU A 75 -4.68 -2.14 -13.46
N VAL A 76 -4.37 -2.36 -12.17
CA VAL A 76 -3.39 -1.56 -11.46
C VAL A 76 -1.98 -1.77 -12.00
N ASP A 77 -1.59 -3.01 -12.28
CA ASP A 77 -0.26 -3.33 -12.83
C ASP A 77 -0.01 -2.60 -14.17
N SER A 78 -1.01 -2.58 -15.06
CA SER A 78 -0.91 -1.91 -16.35
C SER A 78 -0.78 -0.38 -16.26
N GLN A 79 -1.35 0.24 -15.23
CA GLN A 79 -1.42 1.70 -15.09
C GLN A 79 -0.32 2.28 -14.19
N TYR A 80 0.03 1.57 -13.12
CA TYR A 80 0.89 2.06 -12.03
C TYR A 80 2.13 1.20 -11.81
N GLY A 81 2.16 -0.01 -12.39
CA GLY A 81 3.25 -0.97 -12.26
C GLY A 81 3.11 -1.93 -11.08
N PRO A 82 4.02 -2.92 -10.98
CA PRO A 82 3.87 -4.08 -10.10
C PRO A 82 4.14 -3.78 -8.61
N GLU A 83 4.65 -2.60 -8.29
CA GLU A 83 5.00 -2.19 -6.91
C GLU A 83 3.87 -1.40 -6.23
N ASP A 84 2.70 -1.27 -6.87
CA ASP A 84 1.55 -0.56 -6.29
C ASP A 84 0.92 -1.37 -5.15
N LEU A 85 0.68 -0.71 -4.00
CA LEU A 85 0.13 -1.36 -2.80
C LEU A 85 -1.29 -1.90 -2.98
N ARG A 86 -2.06 -1.41 -3.96
CA ARG A 86 -3.37 -1.96 -4.32
C ARG A 86 -3.26 -3.37 -4.85
N ILE A 87 -2.20 -3.68 -5.61
CA ILE A 87 -1.91 -5.04 -6.08
C ILE A 87 -1.73 -5.96 -4.88
N ALA A 88 -0.95 -5.55 -3.87
CA ALA A 88 -0.76 -6.35 -2.67
C ALA A 88 -2.08 -6.62 -1.92
N THR A 89 -2.97 -5.65 -1.89
CA THR A 89 -4.28 -5.77 -1.21
C THR A 89 -5.16 -6.80 -1.91
N ALA A 90 -5.33 -6.69 -3.23
CA ALA A 90 -6.11 -7.66 -4.01
C ALA A 90 -5.45 -9.04 -4.05
N ALA A 91 -4.11 -9.12 -4.09
CA ALA A 91 -3.37 -10.37 -4.05
C ALA A 91 -3.54 -11.10 -2.71
N ASP A 92 -3.54 -10.40 -1.57
CA ASP A 92 -3.81 -11.03 -0.27
C ASP A 92 -5.21 -11.67 -0.21
N GLU A 93 -6.22 -10.97 -0.73
CA GLU A 93 -7.59 -11.51 -0.79
C GLU A 93 -7.67 -12.71 -1.73
N LEU A 94 -6.96 -12.66 -2.86
CA LEU A 94 -6.91 -13.77 -3.82
C LEU A 94 -6.24 -15.00 -3.21
N ALA A 95 -5.12 -14.81 -2.52
CA ALA A 95 -4.40 -15.88 -1.85
C ALA A 95 -5.27 -16.54 -0.77
N PHE A 96 -6.00 -15.74 0.02
CA PHE A 96 -6.93 -16.27 1.02
C PHE A 96 -8.05 -17.12 0.39
N LEU A 97 -8.62 -16.69 -0.75
CA LEU A 97 -9.62 -17.50 -1.46
C LEU A 97 -9.03 -18.79 -2.02
N GLN A 98 -7.80 -18.74 -2.52
CA GLN A 98 -7.07 -19.93 -2.99
C GLN A 98 -6.81 -20.92 -1.85
N GLU A 99 -6.45 -20.44 -0.65
CA GLU A 99 -6.32 -21.30 0.53
C GLU A 99 -7.65 -21.98 0.90
N GLN A 100 -8.77 -21.24 0.86
CA GLN A 100 -10.09 -21.80 1.10
C GLN A 100 -10.48 -22.86 0.06
N ALA A 101 -10.01 -22.70 -1.18
CA ALA A 101 -10.20 -23.66 -2.27
C ALA A 101 -9.18 -24.83 -2.22
N GLY A 102 -8.27 -24.87 -1.26
CA GLY A 102 -7.21 -25.89 -1.13
C GLY A 102 -6.05 -25.74 -2.14
N LYS A 103 -6.00 -24.64 -2.89
CA LYS A 103 -4.97 -24.32 -3.88
C LYS A 103 -3.74 -23.69 -3.21
N PHE A 104 -3.10 -24.41 -2.30
CA PHE A 104 -2.03 -23.85 -1.44
C PHE A 104 -0.79 -23.39 -2.23
N ASN A 105 -0.43 -24.07 -3.33
CA ASN A 105 0.69 -23.65 -4.18
C ASN A 105 0.41 -22.29 -4.85
N ASP A 106 -0.80 -22.10 -5.38
CA ASP A 106 -1.20 -20.84 -6.01
C ASP A 106 -1.27 -19.70 -4.98
N ALA A 107 -1.74 -20.01 -3.77
CA ALA A 107 -1.78 -19.06 -2.66
C ALA A 107 -0.37 -18.61 -2.25
N GLU A 108 0.59 -19.54 -2.19
CA GLU A 108 1.99 -19.23 -1.89
C GLU A 108 2.57 -18.25 -2.91
N GLU A 109 2.40 -18.54 -4.21
CA GLU A 109 2.87 -17.67 -5.29
C GLU A 109 2.22 -16.28 -5.20
N THR A 110 0.92 -16.24 -4.93
CA THR A 110 0.15 -15.00 -4.82
C THR A 110 0.60 -14.16 -3.61
N TYR A 111 0.84 -14.77 -2.45
CA TYR A 111 1.40 -14.08 -1.29
C TYR A 111 2.81 -13.57 -1.55
N ARG A 112 3.68 -14.33 -2.23
CA ARG A 112 5.03 -13.85 -2.61
C ARG A 112 4.95 -12.63 -3.54
N LYS A 113 3.99 -12.58 -4.48
CA LYS A 113 3.73 -11.38 -5.30
C LYS A 113 3.26 -10.19 -4.46
N ALA A 114 2.37 -10.41 -3.50
CA ALA A 114 1.92 -9.36 -2.59
C ALA A 114 3.09 -8.78 -1.75
N LEU A 115 4.00 -9.64 -1.27
CA LEU A 115 5.21 -9.19 -0.56
C LEU A 115 6.15 -8.38 -1.43
N LYS A 116 6.27 -8.71 -2.72
CA LYS A 116 7.06 -7.92 -3.67
C LYS A 116 6.50 -6.51 -3.79
N ALA A 117 5.19 -6.36 -4.01
CA ALA A 117 4.55 -5.05 -4.04
C ALA A 117 4.66 -4.28 -2.70
N ARG A 118 4.82 -4.98 -1.58
CA ARG A 118 5.07 -4.39 -0.25
C ARG A 118 6.55 -4.24 0.11
N SER A 119 7.46 -4.38 -0.85
CA SER A 119 8.93 -4.30 -0.63
C SER A 119 9.38 -2.96 -0.04
N SER A 120 8.67 -1.88 -0.36
CA SER A 120 8.95 -0.52 0.12
C SER A 120 8.40 -0.24 1.54
N LEU A 121 7.57 -1.13 2.09
CA LEU A 121 6.97 -0.94 3.41
C LEU A 121 7.97 -1.23 4.53
N LYS A 122 7.87 -0.46 5.62
CA LYS A 122 8.62 -0.73 6.85
C LYS A 122 8.22 -2.10 7.41
N ALA A 123 9.19 -2.79 8.01
CA ALA A 123 9.05 -4.09 8.67
C ALA A 123 7.81 -4.21 9.60
N ASN A 124 7.49 -3.16 10.34
CA ASN A 124 6.37 -3.14 11.29
C ASN A 124 5.02 -2.74 10.69
N ASN A 125 4.94 -2.55 9.37
CA ASN A 125 3.68 -2.23 8.75
C ASN A 125 2.70 -3.40 8.96
N PRO A 126 1.49 -3.14 9.49
CA PRO A 126 0.54 -4.19 9.82
C PRO A 126 0.10 -5.02 8.61
N ASP A 127 0.03 -4.41 7.43
CA ASP A 127 -0.31 -5.12 6.19
C ASP A 127 0.82 -6.04 5.74
N LEU A 128 2.08 -5.58 5.82
CA LEU A 128 3.24 -6.43 5.54
C LEU A 128 3.28 -7.64 6.50
N ILE A 129 3.05 -7.40 7.80
CA ILE A 129 2.97 -8.47 8.81
C ILE A 129 1.84 -9.45 8.47
N ARG A 130 0.66 -8.95 8.07
CA ARG A 130 -0.48 -9.77 7.70
C ARG A 130 -0.17 -10.69 6.51
N THR A 131 0.43 -10.17 5.42
CA THR A 131 0.83 -10.99 4.27
C THR A 131 1.86 -12.04 4.66
N LYS A 132 2.88 -11.68 5.45
CA LYS A 132 3.89 -12.64 5.90
C LYS A 132 3.30 -13.75 6.75
N LYS A 133 2.34 -13.43 7.62
CA LYS A 133 1.60 -14.43 8.40
C LYS A 133 0.74 -15.33 7.51
N GLY A 134 0.08 -14.76 6.49
CA GLY A 134 -0.64 -15.54 5.48
C GLY A 134 0.27 -16.54 4.79
N LEU A 135 1.40 -16.07 4.25
CA LEU A 135 2.40 -16.93 3.61
C LEU A 135 2.91 -18.04 4.54
N ALA A 136 3.24 -17.71 5.80
CA ALA A 136 3.68 -18.71 6.76
C ALA A 136 2.60 -19.77 7.03
N ALA A 137 1.33 -19.37 7.13
CA ALA A 137 0.22 -20.31 7.27
C ALA A 137 0.08 -21.22 6.03
N THR A 138 0.20 -20.68 4.83
CA THR A 138 0.19 -21.47 3.59
C THR A 138 1.33 -22.48 3.54
N LEU A 139 2.54 -22.06 3.91
CA LEU A 139 3.73 -22.93 3.94
C LEU A 139 3.57 -24.09 4.93
N MET A 140 2.94 -23.85 6.09
CA MET A 140 2.58 -24.92 7.02
C MET A 140 1.62 -25.93 6.40
N LYS A 141 0.65 -25.48 5.59
CA LYS A 141 -0.26 -26.38 4.86
C LYS A 141 0.44 -27.17 3.76
N LEU A 142 1.54 -26.63 3.21
CA LEU A 142 2.42 -27.29 2.24
C LEU A 142 3.49 -28.18 2.89
N TYR A 143 3.44 -28.40 4.21
CA TYR A 143 4.44 -29.17 4.98
C TYR A 143 5.86 -28.59 4.94
N ARG A 144 6.00 -27.29 4.63
CA ARG A 144 7.29 -26.56 4.65
C ARG A 144 7.42 -25.76 5.94
N ALA A 145 7.46 -26.47 7.06
CA ALA A 145 7.46 -25.87 8.40
C ALA A 145 8.70 -25.00 8.67
N GLU A 146 9.87 -25.43 8.22
CA GLU A 146 11.13 -24.69 8.42
C GLU A 146 11.08 -23.29 7.78
N GLU A 147 10.57 -23.18 6.55
CA GLU A 147 10.41 -21.89 5.88
C GLU A 147 9.37 -21.00 6.59
N ALA A 148 8.27 -21.59 7.06
CA ALA A 148 7.24 -20.87 7.80
C ALA A 148 7.77 -20.32 9.12
N GLU A 149 8.52 -21.12 9.88
CA GLU A 149 9.12 -20.73 11.15
C GLU A 149 10.13 -19.59 10.95
N ALA A 150 10.97 -19.67 9.93
CA ALA A 150 11.92 -18.60 9.59
C ALA A 150 11.22 -17.25 9.38
N ILE A 151 10.08 -17.24 8.66
CA ILE A 151 9.28 -16.02 8.44
C ILE A 151 8.70 -15.51 9.76
N LEU A 152 8.17 -16.40 10.62
CA LEU A 152 7.58 -16.02 11.89
C LEU A 152 8.61 -15.47 12.87
N ASP A 153 9.81 -16.03 12.90
CA ASP A 153 10.90 -15.56 13.77
C ASP A 153 11.46 -14.21 13.29
N GLU A 154 11.55 -14.00 11.97
CA GLU A 154 11.87 -12.69 11.39
C GLU A 154 10.89 -11.61 11.88
N LEU A 155 9.59 -11.93 11.92
CA LEU A 155 8.55 -11.01 12.41
C LEU A 155 8.71 -10.71 13.91
N LYS A 156 8.99 -11.73 14.74
CA LYS A 156 9.19 -11.57 16.19
C LYS A 156 10.42 -10.72 16.49
N GLY A 157 11.56 -11.01 15.86
CA GLY A 157 12.82 -10.30 16.08
C GLY A 157 12.76 -8.81 15.73
N LYS A 158 11.96 -8.44 14.72
CA LYS A 158 11.73 -7.03 14.36
C LYS A 158 10.86 -6.29 15.39
N SER A 159 9.83 -6.96 15.91
CA SER A 159 8.91 -6.37 16.91
C SER A 159 9.58 -6.08 18.28
N SER A 160 10.53 -6.92 18.70
CA SER A 160 11.27 -6.76 19.96
C SER A 160 12.40 -5.71 19.88
N GLY A 161 13.04 -5.58 18.71
CA GLY A 161 14.10 -4.59 18.46
C GLY A 161 13.62 -3.13 18.44
N GLU A 162 12.37 -2.86 18.06
CA GLU A 162 11.83 -1.49 18.03
C GLU A 162 11.10 -1.08 19.31
N SER A 163 10.49 -2.01 20.03
CA SER A 163 9.90 -1.75 21.35
C SER A 163 10.97 -1.38 22.38
N SER A 164 12.14 -2.02 22.32
CA SER A 164 13.32 -1.63 23.11
C SER A 164 13.88 -0.24 22.73
N LYS A 165 13.93 0.10 21.42
CA LYS A 165 14.33 1.45 20.97
C LYS A 165 13.37 2.54 21.46
N LYS A 166 12.06 2.38 21.27
CA LYS A 166 11.04 3.34 21.76
C LYS A 166 11.09 3.51 23.29
N ALA A 167 11.32 2.43 24.04
CA ALA A 167 11.49 2.50 25.49
C ALA A 167 12.75 3.30 25.90
N SER A 168 13.84 3.16 25.14
CA SER A 168 15.07 3.91 25.38
C SER A 168 14.94 5.40 25.03
N GLU A 169 14.27 5.75 23.93
CA GLU A 169 14.00 7.14 23.53
C GLU A 169 13.04 7.86 24.51
N ASN A 170 11.99 7.17 24.97
CA ASN A 170 11.05 7.75 25.93
C ASN A 170 11.70 8.01 27.30
N LYS A 171 12.66 7.17 27.73
CA LYS A 171 13.49 7.43 28.93
C LYS A 171 14.39 8.65 28.75
N LYS A 172 14.97 8.84 27.56
CA LYS A 172 15.83 10.00 27.26
C LYS A 172 15.04 11.31 27.28
N GLY A 173 13.87 11.35 26.62
CA GLY A 173 12.99 12.53 26.62
C GLY A 173 12.39 12.88 28.00
N ARG A 174 12.15 11.90 28.88
CA ARG A 174 11.79 12.17 30.29
C ARG A 174 12.95 12.80 31.08
N ARG A 175 14.16 12.28 30.93
CA ARG A 175 15.35 12.80 31.63
C ARG A 175 15.69 14.24 31.24
N ASP A 176 15.43 14.62 29.99
CA ASP A 176 15.65 15.99 29.52
C ASP A 176 14.56 16.95 30.07
N LYS A 177 13.30 16.51 30.21
CA LYS A 177 12.24 17.31 30.86
C LYS A 177 12.44 17.51 32.37
N ASP A 178 13.04 16.56 33.06
CA ASP A 178 13.34 16.70 34.49
C ASP A 178 14.47 17.72 34.73
N LYS A 179 15.46 17.81 33.82
CA LYS A 179 16.52 18.83 33.87
C LYS A 179 16.01 20.27 33.67
N ASP A 180 14.99 20.45 32.83
CA ASP A 180 14.38 21.78 32.60
C ASP A 180 13.50 22.25 33.78
N LYS A 181 12.93 21.31 34.56
CA LYS A 181 12.20 21.65 35.79
C LYS A 181 13.13 22.09 36.92
N ASP A 182 14.27 21.43 37.07
CA ASP A 182 15.25 21.77 38.13
C ASP A 182 15.92 23.13 37.89
N THR A 183 16.18 23.48 36.63
CA THR A 183 16.73 24.79 36.24
C THR A 183 15.69 25.92 36.36
N SER A 184 14.41 25.66 36.04
CA SER A 184 13.30 26.59 36.25
C SER A 184 13.03 26.86 37.74
N ALA A 185 13.08 25.83 38.59
CA ALA A 185 12.91 25.94 40.04
C ALA A 185 14.05 26.72 40.70
N HIS A 186 15.30 26.53 40.27
CA HIS A 186 16.45 27.33 40.72
C HIS A 186 16.38 28.80 40.29
N ARG A 187 15.73 29.11 39.16
CA ARG A 187 15.58 30.50 38.68
C ARG A 187 14.52 31.28 39.48
N ARG A 188 13.45 30.61 39.95
CA ARG A 188 12.40 31.26 40.76
C ARG A 188 12.83 31.57 42.19
N LYS A 189 13.72 30.78 42.79
CA LYS A 189 14.21 31.04 44.16
C LYS A 189 15.13 32.27 44.27
N ARG A 190 15.83 32.65 43.19
CA ARG A 190 16.73 33.82 43.18
C ARG A 190 16.03 35.18 43.14
N HIS A 191 14.73 35.25 42.91
CA HIS A 191 13.98 36.51 42.84
C HIS A 191 13.25 36.90 44.14
N ILE A 192 13.28 36.05 45.18
CA ILE A 192 12.55 36.27 46.43
C ILE A 192 13.47 36.80 47.54
N GLU A 193 14.80 36.69 47.39
CA GLU A 193 15.80 37.11 48.40
C GLU A 193 16.39 38.51 48.14
N SER A 194 15.76 39.34 47.31
CA SER A 194 16.33 40.63 46.87
C SER A 194 15.47 41.87 47.14
N ASP A 195 14.46 41.79 48.01
CA ASP A 195 13.70 42.94 48.55
C ASP A 195 13.64 42.86 50.08
#